data_AF-A0A916QHE7-F1
#
_entry.id   AF-A0A916QHE7-F1
#
_cell.length_a   1.000
_cell.length_b   1.000
_cell.length_c   1.000
_cell.angle_alpha   90.00
_cell.angle_beta   90.00
_cell.angle_gamma   90.00
#
_symmetry.space_group_name_H-M   'P 1'
#
loop_
_entity.id
_entity.type
_entity.pdbx_description
1 polymer ?
#
loop_
_entity_poly.entity_id
_entity_poly.type
_entity_poly.pdbx_seq_one_letter_code
_entity_poly.pdbx_strand_id
1 'polypeptide(L)'
;MSVINYIMSLGASVMMPIIFLILGLIIGMGFGKSLISGLKVGVGFVGLSVITQLLSDNIGPAVNSMVKAYHLHLYTLDIGWPAASQVAFATSVGAIIIPLGLLVNLVILLIGCTKTLNIDLWNYWHFAFIGSIVYFATKSFWWGMFASIITIIVTLVGADRSQKRVEEFYGKDLTEFQFHKLSALVLFLLQL
;
A
#
# COMPACT_ATOMS: atom_id res chain seq x y z
N MET A 1 18.11 -16.45 1.39
CA MET A 1 18.03 -15.26 2.26
C MET A 1 19.04 -14.14 1.91
N SER A 2 20.21 -14.41 1.31
CA SER A 2 21.16 -13.32 0.99
C SER A 2 20.68 -12.39 -0.15
N VAL A 3 20.10 -12.94 -1.22
CA VAL A 3 19.63 -12.16 -2.38
C VAL A 3 18.44 -11.26 -2.01
N ILE A 4 17.51 -11.78 -1.20
CA ILE A 4 16.35 -11.00 -0.72
C ILE A 4 16.82 -9.86 0.20
N ASN A 5 17.75 -10.12 1.13
CA ASN A 5 18.32 -9.07 1.98
C ASN A 5 19.13 -8.04 1.18
N TYR A 6 19.85 -8.46 0.14
CA TYR A 6 20.56 -7.56 -0.76
C TYR A 6 19.58 -6.66 -1.52
N ILE A 7 18.50 -7.22 -2.08
CA ILE A 7 17.45 -6.45 -2.77
C ILE A 7 16.72 -5.50 -1.82
N MET A 8 16.44 -5.91 -0.58
CA MET A 8 15.86 -5.02 0.43
C MET A 8 16.80 -3.89 0.86
N SER A 9 18.12 -4.11 0.81
CA SER A 9 19.13 -3.08 1.14
C SER A 9 19.27 -1.98 0.09
N LEU A 10 18.79 -2.21 -1.14
CA LEU A 10 18.82 -1.24 -2.24
C LEU A 10 17.75 -0.14 -2.10
N GLY A 11 16.83 -0.28 -1.14
CA GLY A 11 15.78 0.69 -0.87
C GLY A 11 14.55 0.57 -1.79
N ALA A 12 13.48 1.25 -1.39
CA ALA A 12 12.18 1.16 -2.08
C ALA A 12 12.20 1.69 -3.52
N SER A 13 13.09 2.64 -3.82
CA SER A 13 13.26 3.23 -5.16
C SER A 13 13.70 2.22 -6.21
N VAL A 14 14.41 1.16 -5.79
CA VAL A 14 14.88 0.08 -6.67
C VAL A 14 13.97 -1.15 -6.58
N MET A 15 13.42 -1.43 -5.40
CA MET A 15 12.60 -2.62 -5.22
C MET A 15 11.24 -2.54 -5.95
N MET A 16 10.59 -1.38 -5.97
CA MET A 16 9.31 -1.22 -6.66
C MET A 16 9.40 -1.48 -8.17
N PRO A 17 10.37 -0.90 -8.91
CA PRO A 17 10.59 -1.24 -10.31
C PRO A 17 10.79 -2.74 -10.58
N ILE A 18 11.52 -3.43 -9.71
CA ILE A 18 11.80 -4.87 -9.85
C ILE A 18 10.52 -5.67 -9.65
N ILE A 19 9.73 -5.35 -8.63
CA ILE A 19 8.45 -6.02 -8.36
C ILE A 19 7.51 -5.86 -9.56
N PHE A 20 7.33 -4.64 -10.07
CA PHE A 20 6.48 -4.39 -11.23
C PHE A 20 7.01 -5.00 -12.53
N LEU A 21 8.33 -5.08 -12.70
CA LEU A 21 8.95 -5.80 -13.82
C LEU A 21 8.58 -7.29 -13.78
N ILE A 22 8.75 -7.95 -12.62
CA ILE A 22 8.43 -9.37 -12.45
C ILE A 22 6.94 -9.63 -12.65
N LEU A 23 6.07 -8.80 -12.06
CA LEU A 23 4.63 -8.92 -12.24
C LEU A 23 4.21 -8.72 -13.71
N GLY A 24 4.77 -7.72 -14.39
CA GLY A 24 4.50 -7.47 -15.81
C GLY A 24 4.89 -8.66 -16.71
N LEU A 25 5.98 -9.35 -16.36
CA LEU A 25 6.41 -10.57 -17.04
C LEU A 25 5.45 -11.73 -16.79
N ILE A 26 5.00 -11.93 -15.55
CA ILE A 26 4.03 -12.99 -15.20
C ILE A 26 2.69 -12.78 -15.91
N ILE A 27 2.25 -11.52 -16.05
CA ILE A 27 1.02 -11.16 -16.76
C ILE A 27 1.17 -11.30 -18.29
N GLY A 28 2.39 -11.50 -18.80
CA GLY A 28 2.65 -11.71 -20.23
C GLY A 28 2.72 -10.43 -21.06
N MET A 29 3.01 -9.28 -20.45
CA MET A 29 3.16 -8.01 -21.19
C MET A 29 4.41 -7.95 -22.08
N GLY A 30 5.33 -8.90 -21.93
CA GLY A 30 6.65 -8.94 -22.58
C GLY A 30 7.70 -8.08 -21.87
N PHE A 31 8.98 -8.42 -22.05
CA PHE A 31 10.09 -7.81 -21.28
C PHE A 31 10.21 -6.30 -21.47
N GLY A 32 10.18 -5.81 -22.71
CA GLY A 32 10.35 -4.38 -23.00
C GLY A 32 9.26 -3.50 -22.37
N LYS A 33 7.99 -3.92 -22.47
CA LYS A 33 6.87 -3.19 -21.88
C LYS A 33 6.88 -3.25 -20.35
N SER A 34 7.22 -4.41 -19.79
CA SER A 34 7.31 -4.61 -18.33
C SER A 34 8.42 -3.76 -17.72
N LEU A 35 9.57 -3.66 -18.40
CA LEU A 35 10.68 -2.82 -17.95
C LEU A 35 10.32 -1.34 -17.97
N ILE A 36 9.73 -0.85 -19.07
CA ILE A 36 9.30 0.56 -19.15
C ILE A 36 8.22 0.86 -18.09
N SER A 37 7.29 -0.07 -17.85
CA SER A 37 6.27 0.07 -16.81
C SER A 37 6.89 0.14 -15.42
N GLY A 38 7.77 -0.79 -15.06
CA GLY A 38 8.48 -0.78 -13.77
C GLY A 38 9.33 0.48 -13.57
N LEU A 39 10.05 0.93 -14.60
CA LEU A 39 10.85 2.16 -14.55
C LEU A 39 9.98 3.41 -14.36
N LYS A 40 8.85 3.53 -15.06
CA LYS A 40 7.91 4.66 -14.88
C LYS A 40 7.41 4.74 -13.43
N VAL A 41 7.06 3.60 -12.83
CA VAL A 41 6.65 3.54 -11.42
C VAL A 41 7.81 3.93 -10.50
N GLY A 42 9.03 3.48 -10.78
CA GLY A 42 10.24 3.87 -10.04
C GLY A 42 10.49 5.37 -10.02
N VAL A 43 10.46 6.02 -11.19
CA VAL A 43 10.62 7.48 -11.29
C VAL A 43 9.51 8.19 -10.51
N GLY A 44 8.27 7.69 -10.58
CA GLY A 44 7.16 8.20 -9.78
C GLY A 44 7.43 8.16 -8.27
N PHE A 45 7.91 7.03 -7.75
CA PHE A 45 8.28 6.90 -6.34
C PHE A 45 9.40 7.84 -5.92
N VAL A 46 10.45 7.97 -6.74
CA VAL A 46 11.55 8.89 -6.45
C VAL A 46 11.03 10.33 -6.39
N GLY A 47 10.21 10.74 -7.37
CA GLY A 47 9.58 12.07 -7.38
C GLY A 47 8.72 12.32 -6.15
N LEU A 48 7.86 11.37 -5.77
CA LEU A 48 7.04 11.46 -4.56
C LEU A 48 7.89 11.60 -3.30
N SER A 49 8.96 10.81 -3.18
CA SER A 49 9.86 10.86 -2.01
C SER A 49 10.54 12.21 -1.87
N VAL A 50 11.02 12.78 -2.99
CA VAL A 50 11.64 14.10 -3.01
C VAL A 50 10.64 15.17 -2.60
N ILE A 51 9.42 15.13 -3.11
CA ILE A 51 8.37 16.09 -2.75
C ILE A 51 8.00 15.97 -1.27
N THR A 52 7.82 14.76 -0.74
CA THR A 52 7.52 14.54 0.68
C THR A 52 8.66 15.04 1.58
N GLN A 53 9.91 14.83 1.17
CA GLN A 53 11.07 15.34 1.91
C GLN A 53 11.09 16.87 1.89
N LEU A 54 10.92 17.49 0.73
CA LEU A 54 10.86 18.96 0.60
C LEU A 54 9.73 19.55 1.45
N LEU A 55 8.56 18.92 1.46
CA LEU A 55 7.43 19.35 2.29
C LEU A 55 7.80 19.27 3.78
N SER A 56 8.40 18.16 4.21
CA SER A 56 8.81 17.94 5.60
C SER A 56 9.87 18.95 6.05
N ASP A 57 10.84 19.26 5.18
CA ASP A 57 11.93 20.18 5.51
C ASP A 57 11.45 21.64 5.59
N ASN A 58 10.50 22.04 4.73
CA ASN A 58 9.99 23.41 4.70
C ASN A 58 8.89 23.66 5.73
N ILE A 59 8.01 22.68 5.97
CA ILE A 59 6.86 22.83 6.87
C ILE A 59 7.19 22.34 8.29
N GLY A 60 8.09 21.37 8.44
CA GLY A 60 8.45 20.78 9.74
C GLY A 60 8.88 21.79 10.80
N PRO A 61 9.76 22.77 10.51
CA PRO A 61 10.15 23.80 11.47
C PRO A 61 8.98 24.68 11.91
N ALA A 62 8.06 25.01 11.00
CA ALA A 62 6.87 25.82 11.30
C ALA A 62 5.89 25.03 12.18
N VAL A 63 5.65 23.76 11.87
CA VAL A 63 4.80 22.87 12.68
C VAL A 63 5.38 22.67 14.07
N ASN A 64 6.70 22.45 14.19
CA ASN A 64 7.36 22.34 15.49
C ASN A 64 7.27 23.63 16.32
N SER A 65 7.30 24.79 15.67
CA SER A 65 7.10 26.08 16.33
C SER A 65 5.67 26.24 16.84
N MET A 66 4.68 25.79 16.06
CA MET A 66 3.28 25.72 16.47
C MET A 66 3.09 24.77 17.67
N VAL A 67 3.65 23.56 17.62
CA VAL A 67 3.58 22.59 18.73
C VAL A 67 4.12 23.19 20.03
N LYS A 68 5.24 23.92 19.96
CA LYS A 68 5.81 24.63 21.11
C LYS A 68 4.93 25.80 21.59
N ALA A 69 4.39 26.59 20.67
CA ALA A 69 3.54 27.75 21.01
C ALA A 69 2.22 27.36 21.67
N TYR A 70 1.63 26.24 21.25
CA TYR A 70 0.38 25.71 21.81
C TYR A 70 0.59 24.71 22.95
N HIS A 71 1.84 24.50 23.40
CA HIS A 71 2.21 23.53 24.44
C HIS A 71 1.66 22.11 24.17
N LEU A 72 1.64 21.70 22.90
CA LEU A 72 1.18 20.38 22.49
C LEU A 72 2.28 19.33 22.69
N HIS A 73 1.92 18.14 23.14
CA HIS A 73 2.82 16.99 23.29
C HIS A 73 2.84 16.12 22.02
N LEU A 74 3.18 16.70 20.87
CA LEU A 74 3.33 15.96 19.61
C LEU A 74 4.80 15.59 19.37
N TYR A 75 5.09 14.29 19.33
CA TYR A 75 6.46 13.75 19.20
C TYR A 75 6.84 13.38 17.77
N THR A 76 5.87 13.23 16.87
CA THR A 76 6.06 12.72 15.51
C THR A 76 5.33 13.58 14.51
N LEU A 77 6.00 13.91 13.42
CA LEU A 77 5.41 14.61 12.29
C LEU A 77 4.83 13.57 11.31
N ASP A 78 3.53 13.65 11.02
CA ASP A 78 2.91 12.80 10.00
C ASP A 78 3.31 13.33 8.61
N ILE A 79 4.28 12.64 8.01
CA ILE A 79 4.81 12.92 6.66
C ILE A 79 3.88 12.42 5.55
N GLY A 80 2.73 11.85 5.91
CA GLY A 80 1.69 11.40 5.01
C GLY A 80 1.88 9.97 4.50
N TRP A 81 0.83 9.52 3.82
CA TRP A 81 0.73 8.18 3.26
C TRP A 81 1.82 7.80 2.22
N PRO A 82 2.42 8.70 1.41
CA PRO A 82 3.42 8.30 0.41
C PRO A 82 4.67 7.69 1.06
N ALA A 83 5.15 8.27 2.16
CA ALA A 83 6.30 7.74 2.88
C ALA A 83 5.98 6.39 3.54
N ALA A 84 4.79 6.24 4.13
CA ALA A 84 4.34 4.98 4.70
C ALA A 84 4.27 3.86 3.65
N SER A 85 3.73 4.16 2.46
CA SER A 85 3.65 3.22 1.34
C SER A 85 5.04 2.78 0.86
N GLN A 86 6.00 3.70 0.84
CA GLN A 86 7.37 3.42 0.46
C GLN A 86 8.03 2.45 1.44
N VAL A 87 7.87 2.69 2.75
CA VAL A 87 8.38 1.79 3.80
C VAL A 87 7.70 0.42 3.73
N ALA A 88 6.38 0.39 3.51
CA ALA A 88 5.61 -0.84 3.43
C ALA A 88 6.12 -1.77 2.32
N PHE A 89 6.32 -1.21 1.13
CA PHE A 89 6.82 -1.96 -0.01
C PHE A 89 8.31 -2.25 0.07
N ALA A 90 9.07 -1.52 0.91
CA ALA A 90 10.48 -1.81 1.18
C ALA A 90 10.70 -3.12 1.98
N THR A 91 9.64 -3.75 2.50
CA THR A 91 9.76 -4.96 3.33
C THR A 91 9.60 -6.26 2.54
N SER A 92 10.07 -7.36 3.15
CA SER A 92 9.85 -8.72 2.64
C SER A 92 8.37 -9.08 2.54
N VAL A 93 7.53 -8.53 3.42
CA VAL A 93 6.07 -8.71 3.38
C VAL A 93 5.48 -7.97 2.17
N GLY A 94 5.91 -6.73 1.92
CA GLY A 94 5.45 -5.91 0.79
C GLY A 94 5.76 -6.50 -0.58
N ALA A 95 6.85 -7.24 -0.73
CA ALA A 95 7.18 -7.92 -1.99
C ALA A 95 6.21 -9.08 -2.33
N ILE A 96 5.74 -9.80 -1.30
CA ILE A 96 4.92 -11.01 -1.46
C ILE A 96 3.41 -10.69 -1.39
N ILE A 97 3.03 -9.55 -0.83
CA ILE A 97 1.63 -9.24 -0.57
C ILE A 97 0.79 -9.07 -1.83
N ILE A 98 1.38 -8.57 -2.92
CA ILE A 98 0.66 -8.35 -4.18
C ILE A 98 0.20 -9.69 -4.78
N PRO A 99 1.09 -10.66 -5.07
CA PRO A 99 0.65 -11.96 -5.59
C PRO A 99 -0.23 -12.72 -4.60
N LEU A 100 0.09 -12.68 -3.31
CA LEU A 100 -0.72 -13.32 -2.27
C LEU A 100 -2.13 -12.76 -2.24
N GLY A 101 -2.26 -11.43 -2.20
CA GLY A 101 -3.53 -10.78 -2.01
C GLY A 101 -4.43 -10.88 -3.25
N LEU A 102 -3.85 -10.88 -4.45
CA LEU A 102 -4.57 -11.24 -5.68
C LEU A 102 -5.10 -12.68 -5.61
N LEU A 103 -4.28 -13.63 -5.15
CA LEU A 103 -4.69 -15.02 -5.01
C LEU A 103 -5.81 -15.17 -3.98
N VAL A 104 -5.69 -14.52 -2.82
CA VAL A 104 -6.75 -14.51 -1.78
C VAL A 104 -8.04 -13.90 -2.33
N ASN A 105 -7.96 -12.80 -3.07
CA ASN A 105 -9.14 -12.17 -3.66
C ASN A 105 -9.82 -13.08 -4.69
N LEU A 106 -9.05 -13.75 -5.57
CA LEU A 106 -9.58 -14.74 -6.51
C LEU A 106 -10.26 -15.91 -5.78
N VAL A 107 -9.66 -16.42 -4.70
CA VAL A 107 -10.24 -17.50 -3.89
C VAL A 107 -11.58 -17.09 -3.28
N ILE A 108 -11.68 -15.91 -2.67
CA ILE A 108 -12.93 -15.42 -2.06
C ILE A 108 -14.02 -15.22 -3.13
N LEU A 109 -13.63 -14.79 -4.33
CA LEU A 109 -14.52 -14.62 -5.47
C LEU A 109 -15.04 -15.98 -6.00
N LEU A 110 -14.18 -16.99 -6.09
CA LEU A 110 -14.57 -18.36 -6.47
C LEU A 110 -15.49 -19.01 -5.44
N ILE A 111 -15.30 -18.74 -4.15
CA ILE A 111 -16.17 -19.20 -3.05
C ILE A 111 -17.52 -18.44 -3.06
N GLY A 112 -17.63 -17.34 -3.82
CA GLY A 112 -18.85 -16.53 -3.93
C GLY A 112 -19.10 -15.64 -2.72
N CYS A 113 -18.12 -15.46 -1.84
CA CYS A 113 -18.24 -14.58 -0.66
C CYS A 113 -18.21 -13.09 -1.01
N THR A 114 -17.60 -12.71 -2.13
CA THR A 114 -17.57 -11.32 -2.64
C THR A 114 -17.69 -11.31 -4.16
N LYS A 115 -18.32 -10.28 -4.73
CA LYS A 115 -18.34 -10.05 -6.18
C LYS A 115 -17.29 -9.03 -6.64
N THR A 116 -16.54 -8.46 -5.70
CA THR A 116 -15.55 -7.41 -5.96
C THR A 116 -14.17 -7.99 -6.28
N LEU A 117 -13.61 -7.62 -7.43
CA LEU A 117 -12.24 -7.92 -7.83
C LEU A 117 -11.36 -6.67 -7.64
N ASN A 118 -10.32 -6.77 -6.82
CA ASN A 118 -9.34 -5.72 -6.61
C ASN A 118 -8.19 -5.82 -7.62
N ILE A 119 -8.33 -5.07 -8.73
CA ILE A 119 -7.33 -4.98 -9.79
C ILE A 119 -6.27 -3.89 -9.55
N ASP A 120 -6.46 -3.02 -8.55
CA ASP A 120 -5.53 -1.95 -8.24
C ASP A 120 -4.35 -2.45 -7.40
N LEU A 121 -3.24 -2.75 -8.09
CA LEU A 121 -2.00 -3.23 -7.48
C LEU A 121 -1.36 -2.21 -6.52
N TRP A 122 -1.63 -0.91 -6.69
CA TRP A 122 -1.11 0.12 -5.80
C TRP A 122 -1.71 0.00 -4.40
N ASN A 123 -3.01 -0.27 -4.33
CA ASN A 123 -3.76 -0.27 -3.08
C ASN A 123 -3.28 -1.33 -2.06
N TYR A 124 -2.56 -2.34 -2.53
CA TYR A 124 -1.99 -3.38 -1.67
C TYR A 124 -0.96 -2.86 -0.66
N TRP A 125 -0.50 -1.61 -0.81
CA TRP A 125 0.40 -0.97 0.14
C TRP A 125 -0.19 -0.90 1.57
N HIS A 126 -1.51 -0.74 1.72
CA HIS A 126 -2.15 -0.69 3.04
C HIS A 126 -2.00 -2.03 3.78
N PHE A 127 -2.22 -3.13 3.06
CA PHE A 127 -2.07 -4.49 3.60
C PHE A 127 -0.59 -4.81 3.86
N ALA A 128 0.29 -4.34 2.97
CA ALA A 128 1.74 -4.41 3.13
C ALA A 128 2.17 -3.69 4.41
N PHE A 129 1.62 -2.51 4.67
CA PHE A 129 2.00 -1.65 5.78
C PHE A 129 1.60 -2.27 7.12
N ILE A 130 0.36 -2.73 7.24
CA ILE A 130 -0.13 -3.41 8.45
C ILE A 130 0.68 -4.68 8.71
N GLY A 131 0.93 -5.50 7.68
CA GLY A 131 1.78 -6.68 7.80
C GLY A 131 3.22 -6.36 8.19
N SER A 132 3.75 -5.25 7.67
CA SER A 132 5.10 -4.77 8.00
C SER A 132 5.19 -4.37 9.47
N ILE A 133 4.18 -3.66 10.01
CA ILE A 133 4.13 -3.29 11.43
C ILE A 133 4.13 -4.55 12.32
N VAL A 134 3.27 -5.53 12.00
CA VAL A 134 3.20 -6.78 12.76
C VAL A 134 4.50 -7.58 12.64
N TYR A 135 5.12 -7.60 11.46
CA TYR A 135 6.44 -8.19 11.25
C TYR A 135 7.51 -7.53 12.13
N PHE A 136 7.54 -6.19 12.19
CA PHE A 136 8.51 -5.46 13.01
C PHE A 136 8.30 -5.65 14.51
N ALA A 137 7.04 -5.73 14.95
CA ALA A 137 6.66 -5.94 16.35
C ALA A 137 6.93 -7.38 16.82
N THR A 138 6.48 -8.38 16.05
CA THR A 138 6.55 -9.80 16.44
C THR A 138 7.85 -10.47 16.00
N LYS A 139 8.65 -9.82 15.14
CA LYS A 139 9.85 -10.38 14.48
C LYS A 139 9.60 -11.66 13.69
N SER A 140 8.35 -11.96 13.36
CA SER A 140 7.94 -13.17 12.66
C SER A 140 7.26 -12.82 11.34
N PHE A 141 7.85 -13.31 10.25
CA PHE A 141 7.32 -13.15 8.90
C PHE A 141 5.92 -13.75 8.75
N TRP A 142 5.69 -14.92 9.34
CA TRP A 142 4.41 -15.63 9.24
C TRP A 142 3.27 -14.87 9.92
N TRP A 143 3.54 -14.23 11.06
CA TRP A 143 2.55 -13.40 11.74
C TRP A 143 2.22 -12.13 10.96
N GLY A 144 3.21 -11.50 10.33
CA GLY A 144 2.98 -10.37 9.42
C GLY A 144 2.09 -10.74 8.24
N MET A 145 2.37 -11.88 7.60
CA MET A 145 1.57 -12.41 6.50
C MET A 145 0.13 -12.75 6.92
N PHE A 146 -0.03 -13.41 8.06
CA PHE A 146 -1.34 -13.76 8.60
C PHE A 146 -2.19 -12.50 8.86
N ALA A 147 -1.60 -11.48 9.49
CA ALA A 147 -2.28 -10.21 9.72
C ALA A 147 -2.72 -9.55 8.40
N SER A 148 -1.85 -9.49 7.40
CA SER A 148 -2.21 -8.91 6.11
C SER A 148 -3.34 -9.66 5.40
N ILE A 149 -3.35 -11.01 5.44
CA ILE A 149 -4.43 -11.81 4.84
C ILE A 149 -5.77 -11.49 5.51
N ILE A 150 -5.80 -11.40 6.84
CA ILE A 150 -7.03 -11.03 7.57
C ILE A 150 -7.49 -9.65 7.13
N THR A 151 -6.59 -8.67 7.08
CA THR A 151 -6.95 -7.31 6.65
C THR A 151 -7.50 -7.31 5.23
N ILE A 152 -6.88 -8.06 4.30
CA ILE A 152 -7.39 -8.20 2.93
C ILE A 152 -8.83 -8.73 2.93
N ILE A 153 -9.10 -9.82 3.66
CA ILE A 153 -10.45 -10.41 3.73
C ILE A 153 -11.46 -9.40 4.27
N VAL A 154 -11.14 -8.74 5.38
CA VAL A 154 -12.03 -7.76 6.02
C VAL A 154 -12.31 -6.59 5.08
N THR A 155 -11.28 -6.08 4.39
CA THR A 155 -11.44 -4.96 3.45
C THR A 155 -12.24 -5.35 2.22
N LEU A 156 -12.03 -6.54 1.64
CA LEU A 156 -12.81 -7.02 0.49
C LEU A 156 -14.28 -7.20 0.84
N VAL A 157 -14.59 -7.80 2.00
CA VAL A 157 -15.96 -7.96 2.48
C VAL A 157 -16.59 -6.60 2.81
N GLY A 158 -15.82 -5.68 3.39
CA GLY A 158 -16.25 -4.31 3.67
C GLY A 158 -16.56 -3.52 2.40
N ALA A 159 -15.78 -3.73 1.33
CA ALA A 159 -16.01 -3.12 0.03
C ALA A 159 -17.30 -3.62 -0.62
N ASP A 160 -17.52 -4.95 -0.66
CA ASP A 160 -18.73 -5.55 -1.23
C ASP A 160 -20.01 -5.07 -0.52
N ARG A 161 -19.96 -4.92 0.81
CA ARG A 161 -21.09 -4.36 1.60
C ARG A 161 -21.31 -2.87 1.39
N SER A 162 -20.25 -2.13 1.13
CA SER A 162 -20.32 -0.67 0.96
C SER A 162 -20.69 -0.26 -0.47
N GLN A 163 -20.59 -1.20 -1.42
CA GLN A 163 -20.88 -1.01 -2.84
C GLN A 163 -22.20 -0.30 -3.09
N LYS A 164 -23.31 -0.79 -2.52
CA LYS A 164 -24.64 -0.20 -2.72
C LYS A 164 -24.73 1.28 -2.30
N ARG A 165 -24.12 1.63 -1.17
CA ARG A 165 -24.14 3.01 -0.66
C ARG A 165 -23.33 3.96 -1.53
N VAL A 166 -22.23 3.47 -2.11
CA VAL A 166 -21.40 4.30 -2.99
C VAL A 166 -22.05 4.43 -4.37
N GLU A 167 -22.67 3.37 -4.89
CA GLU A 167 -23.48 3.45 -6.11
C GLU A 167 -24.64 4.45 -5.96
N GLU A 168 -25.30 4.50 -4.80
CA GLU A 168 -26.35 5.47 -4.50
C GLU A 168 -25.83 6.92 -4.45
N PHE A 169 -24.63 7.15 -3.91
CA PHE A 169 -24.06 8.48 -3.75
C PHE A 169 -23.39 9.01 -5.02
N TYR A 170 -22.69 8.17 -5.78
CA TYR A 170 -21.88 8.56 -6.94
C TYR A 170 -22.52 8.23 -8.30
N GLY A 171 -23.65 7.50 -8.31
CA GLY A 171 -24.28 7.02 -9.54
C GLY A 171 -23.70 5.68 -10.01
N LYS A 172 -24.50 4.94 -10.79
CA LYS A 172 -24.22 3.55 -11.22
C LYS A 172 -22.97 3.37 -12.09
N ASP A 173 -22.43 4.44 -12.66
CA ASP A 173 -21.33 4.39 -13.62
C ASP A 173 -19.93 4.29 -12.97
N LEU A 174 -19.84 4.30 -11.63
CA LEU A 174 -18.57 4.28 -10.89
C LEU A 174 -18.32 2.99 -10.08
N THR A 175 -18.86 1.87 -10.56
CA THR A 175 -18.70 0.55 -9.94
C THR A 175 -17.23 0.10 -9.82
N GLU A 176 -16.34 0.57 -10.71
CA GLU A 176 -14.90 0.26 -10.65
C GLU A 176 -14.08 1.17 -9.70
N PHE A 177 -14.56 2.38 -9.38
CA PHE A 177 -13.76 3.41 -8.68
C PHE A 177 -13.90 3.38 -7.14
N GLN A 178 -14.50 2.33 -6.61
CA GLN A 178 -14.87 2.15 -5.20
C GLN A 178 -13.67 2.07 -4.23
N PHE A 179 -12.53 1.53 -4.68
CA PHE A 179 -11.44 1.13 -3.78
C PHE A 179 -10.64 2.28 -3.15
N HIS A 180 -10.48 3.42 -3.84
CA HIS A 180 -9.68 4.52 -3.31
C HIS A 180 -10.34 5.22 -2.10
N LYS A 181 -11.66 5.09 -1.94
CA LYS A 181 -12.42 5.75 -0.85
C LYS A 181 -12.61 4.85 0.37
N LEU A 182 -12.67 3.53 0.21
CA LEU A 182 -12.69 2.59 1.34
C LEU A 182 -11.31 2.41 1.97
N SER A 183 -10.23 2.48 1.19
CA SER A 183 -8.87 2.52 1.75
C SER A 183 -8.66 3.77 2.62
N ALA A 184 -9.22 4.91 2.22
CA ALA A 184 -9.24 6.13 3.03
C ALA A 184 -10.03 5.94 4.34
N LEU A 185 -11.13 5.18 4.34
CA LEU A 185 -11.92 4.90 5.55
C LEU A 185 -11.19 3.97 6.54
N VAL A 186 -10.43 2.98 6.04
CA VAL A 186 -9.58 2.10 6.86
C VAL A 186 -8.39 2.87 7.45
N LEU A 187 -7.80 3.81 6.69
CA LEU A 187 -6.81 4.77 7.20
C LEU A 187 -7.40 5.69 8.25
N PHE A 188 -8.60 6.23 8.04
CA PHE A 188 -9.28 7.10 9.01
C PHE A 188 -9.60 6.37 10.33
N LEU A 189 -9.85 5.06 10.28
CA LEU A 189 -10.07 4.21 11.45
C LEU A 189 -8.78 3.76 12.15
N LEU A 190 -7.63 3.80 11.47
CA LEU A 190 -6.31 3.45 12.04
C LEU A 190 -5.48 4.69 12.43
N GLN A 191 -5.90 5.89 12.04
CA GLN A 191 -5.34 7.18 12.43
C GLN A 191 -6.15 7.88 13.55
N LEU A 192 -7.13 7.19 14.14
CA LEU A 192 -7.79 7.50 15.41
C LEU A 192 -7.22 6.61 16.53
#